data_AF-A0A9W6GSV7-F1
#
_entry.id   AF-A0A9W6GSV7-F1
#
_cell.length_a   1.000
_cell.length_b   1.000
_cell.length_c   1.000
_cell.angle_alpha   90.00
_cell.angle_beta   90.00
_cell.angle_gamma   90.00
#
_symmetry.space_group_name_H-M   'P 1'
#
loop_
_entity.id
_entity.type
_entity.pdbx_description
1 polymer ?
#
loop_
_entity_poly.entity_id
_entity_poly.type
_entity_poly.pdbx_seq_one_letter_code
_entity_poly.pdbx_strand_id
1 'polypeptide(L)'
;MNKLSITAACAVVLATAFPATARTSSVAAVSAVLSKPTAAARKMEIGRQVASLCNLSLSSGDLDRASAFIEANRARGVHWVAEQISRSELGAACGE
;
A
#
# COMPACT_ATOMS: atom_id res chain seq x y z
N MET A 1 60.32 10.77 14.99
CA MET A 1 59.88 12.17 15.05
C MET A 1 59.65 12.65 13.63
N ASN A 2 58.39 12.89 13.23
CA ASN A 2 57.94 14.16 12.64
C ASN A 2 56.44 14.07 12.34
N LYS A 3 55.73 15.06 12.89
CA LYS A 3 54.30 15.30 12.81
C LYS A 3 53.93 15.81 11.42
N LEU A 4 52.73 15.48 10.95
CA LEU A 4 51.87 16.44 10.26
C LEU A 4 50.40 16.04 10.44
N SER A 5 49.62 17.10 10.63
CA SER A 5 48.34 17.20 11.31
C SER A 5 47.19 17.38 10.30
N ILE A 6 45.99 16.89 10.67
CA ILE A 6 44.65 17.54 10.57
C ILE A 6 44.24 18.00 9.14
N THR A 7 43.10 17.68 8.51
CA THR A 7 41.68 17.90 8.88
C THR A 7 40.82 17.56 7.66
N ALA A 8 39.56 17.15 7.89
CA ALA A 8 38.37 17.49 7.09
C ALA A 8 38.33 16.98 5.62
N ALA A 9 37.21 16.69 4.99
CA ALA A 9 35.81 16.93 5.26
C ALA A 9 35.00 15.92 4.43
N CYS A 10 33.76 15.69 4.84
CA CYS A 10 32.62 15.44 3.96
C CYS A 10 32.80 14.48 2.76
N ALA A 11 32.38 13.24 2.96
CA ALA A 11 31.44 12.63 2.02
C ALA A 11 30.67 11.53 2.74
N VAL A 12 29.87 11.91 3.75
CA VAL A 12 28.70 11.08 4.07
C VAL A 12 27.76 11.25 2.89
N VAL A 13 27.94 10.43 1.86
CA VAL A 13 26.88 10.18 0.90
C VAL A 13 25.84 9.38 1.67
N LEU A 14 25.00 10.12 2.41
CA LEU A 14 23.64 9.69 2.66
C LEU A 14 23.01 9.58 1.27
N ALA A 15 23.20 8.42 0.64
CA ALA A 15 22.14 7.87 -0.16
C ALA A 15 20.98 7.71 0.83
N THR A 16 20.15 8.74 0.93
CA THR A 16 18.76 8.56 1.30
C THR A 16 18.20 7.65 0.23
N ALA A 17 18.48 6.34 0.37
CA ALA A 17 17.50 5.34 0.08
C ALA A 17 16.30 5.78 0.90
N PHE A 18 15.45 6.61 0.29
CA PHE A 18 14.03 6.49 0.51
C PHE A 18 13.82 5.00 0.58
N PRO A 19 13.31 4.45 1.69
CA PRO A 19 12.86 3.08 1.62
C PRO A 19 11.96 3.10 0.39
N ALA A 20 12.34 2.35 -0.64
CA ALA A 20 11.37 1.89 -1.61
C ALA A 20 10.40 1.14 -0.70
N THR A 21 9.41 1.87 -0.19
CA THR A 21 8.23 1.33 0.45
C THR A 21 7.70 0.46 -0.64
N ALA A 22 8.10 -0.81 -0.60
CA ALA A 22 7.73 -1.80 -1.58
C ALA A 22 6.22 -1.68 -1.62
N ARG A 23 5.70 -1.08 -2.70
CA ARG A 23 4.29 -0.79 -2.86
C ARG A 23 3.62 -2.13 -2.60
N THR A 24 2.87 -2.23 -1.50
CA THR A 24 2.18 -3.48 -1.18
C THR A 24 1.31 -3.75 -2.40
N SER A 25 1.60 -4.81 -3.15
CA SER A 25 0.88 -5.05 -4.40
C SER A 25 -0.62 -5.11 -4.11
N SER A 26 -1.46 -4.69 -5.06
CA SER A 26 -2.92 -4.79 -4.93
C SER A 26 -3.37 -6.20 -4.50
N VAL A 27 -2.65 -7.25 -4.93
CA VAL A 27 -2.82 -8.63 -4.46
C VAL A 27 -2.58 -8.79 -2.96
N ALA A 28 -1.47 -8.26 -2.43
CA ALA A 28 -1.14 -8.34 -1.01
C ALA A 28 -2.13 -7.52 -0.15
N ALA A 29 -2.60 -6.38 -0.65
CA ALA A 29 -3.63 -5.57 0.01
C ALA A 29 -4.98 -6.33 0.08
N VAL A 30 -5.43 -6.93 -1.02
CA VAL A 30 -6.67 -7.73 -1.05
C VAL A 30 -6.54 -8.98 -0.16
N SER A 31 -5.37 -9.62 -0.15
CA SER A 31 -5.10 -10.76 0.75
C SER A 31 -5.22 -10.35 2.22
N ALA A 32 -4.64 -9.20 2.60
CA ALA A 32 -4.75 -8.66 3.94
C ALA A 32 -6.20 -8.38 4.34
N VAL A 33 -7.01 -7.82 3.43
CA VAL A 33 -8.45 -7.63 3.65
C VAL A 33 -9.14 -8.97 3.89
N LEU A 34 -8.97 -9.95 2.99
CA LEU A 34 -9.64 -11.24 3.10
C LEU A 34 -9.21 -12.08 4.32
N SER A 35 -8.04 -11.79 4.90
CA SER A 35 -7.58 -12.40 6.16
C SER A 35 -8.37 -11.94 7.39
N LYS A 36 -9.12 -10.83 7.32
CA LYS A 36 -9.87 -10.34 8.48
C LYS A 36 -11.17 -11.13 8.65
N PRO A 37 -11.52 -11.54 9.89
CA PRO A 37 -12.63 -12.45 10.14
C PRO A 37 -14.00 -11.78 9.95
N THR A 38 -14.13 -10.49 10.28
CA THR A 38 -15.41 -9.78 10.26
C THR A 38 -15.49 -8.75 9.14
N ALA A 39 -16.69 -8.50 8.62
CA ALA A 39 -16.92 -7.47 7.59
C ALA A 39 -16.48 -6.07 8.05
N ALA A 40 -16.66 -5.74 9.33
CA ALA A 40 -16.20 -4.47 9.90
C ALA A 40 -14.66 -4.36 9.89
N ALA A 41 -13.95 -5.43 10.27
CA ALA A 41 -12.49 -5.46 10.22
C ALA A 41 -11.96 -5.40 8.77
N ARG A 42 -12.68 -6.00 7.81
CA ARG A 42 -12.38 -5.89 6.38
C ARG A 42 -12.48 -4.46 5.87
N LYS A 43 -13.56 -3.75 6.20
CA LYS A 43 -13.73 -2.32 5.86
C LYS A 43 -12.58 -1.45 6.39
N MET A 44 -12.20 -1.62 7.66
CA MET A 44 -11.08 -0.87 8.23
C MET A 44 -9.76 -1.19 7.52
N GLU A 45 -9.52 -2.46 7.20
CA GLU A 45 -8.31 -2.86 6.47
C GLU A 45 -8.27 -2.29 5.05
N ILE A 46 -9.40 -2.22 4.33
CA ILE A 46 -9.49 -1.56 3.02
C ILE A 46 -9.06 -0.11 3.14
N GLY A 47 -9.62 0.63 4.10
CA GLY A 47 -9.25 2.03 4.33
C GLY A 47 -7.77 2.20 4.65
N ARG A 48 -7.22 1.33 5.50
CA ARG A 48 -5.78 1.33 5.85
C ARG A 48 -4.89 1.09 4.63
N GLN A 49 -5.24 0.12 3.79
CA GLN A 49 -4.47 -0.21 2.60
C GLN A 49 -4.53 0.91 1.56
N VAL A 50 -5.71 1.48 1.31
CA VAL A 50 -5.87 2.60 0.36
C VAL A 50 -5.15 3.86 0.83
N ALA A 51 -5.23 4.19 2.12
CA ALA A 51 -4.44 5.28 2.70
C ALA A 51 -2.94 5.02 2.58
N SER A 52 -2.49 3.79 2.83
CA SER A 52 -1.08 3.42 2.73
C SER A 52 -0.54 3.39 1.30
N LEU A 53 -1.36 2.99 0.32
CA LEU A 53 -0.92 2.77 -1.06
C LEU A 53 -1.08 4.00 -1.94
N CYS A 54 -2.16 4.74 -1.71
CA CYS A 54 -2.61 5.79 -2.61
C CYS A 54 -2.56 7.16 -1.92
N ASN A 55 -2.26 7.20 -0.61
CA ASN A 55 -2.32 8.42 0.20
C ASN A 55 -3.70 9.11 0.13
N LEU A 56 -4.77 8.31 0.03
CA LEU A 56 -6.15 8.75 -0.08
C LEU A 56 -7.00 8.16 1.05
N SER A 57 -7.98 8.93 1.50
CA SER A 57 -9.02 8.44 2.41
C SER A 57 -10.30 8.18 1.63
N LEU A 58 -10.85 6.98 1.76
CA LEU A 58 -12.16 6.66 1.22
C LEU A 58 -13.28 7.18 2.11
N SER A 59 -14.39 7.59 1.50
CA SER A 59 -15.61 7.87 2.25
C SER A 59 -16.20 6.58 2.83
N SER A 60 -17.08 6.68 3.84
CA SER A 60 -17.78 5.50 4.38
C SER A 60 -18.56 4.75 3.29
N GLY A 61 -19.17 5.46 2.35
CA GLY A 61 -19.89 4.85 1.22
C GLY A 61 -18.97 4.12 0.25
N ASP A 62 -17.76 4.64 0.00
CA ASP A 62 -16.74 3.96 -0.81
C ASP A 62 -16.20 2.72 -0.12
N LEU A 63 -15.97 2.79 1.19
CA LEU A 63 -15.56 1.63 2.00
C LEU A 63 -16.62 0.52 1.97
N ASP A 64 -17.89 0.90 2.04
CA ASP A 64 -19.01 -0.05 1.95
C ASP A 64 -19.09 -0.71 0.58
N ARG A 65 -18.96 0.07 -0.50
CA ARG A 65 -18.90 -0.45 -1.88
C ARG A 65 -17.71 -1.37 -2.10
N ALA A 66 -16.51 -0.95 -1.67
CA ALA A 66 -15.29 -1.74 -1.81
C ALA A 66 -15.39 -3.05 -1.01
N SER A 67 -15.90 -2.99 0.21
CA SER A 67 -16.13 -4.19 1.02
C SER A 67 -17.15 -5.12 0.38
N ALA A 68 -18.28 -4.60 -0.12
CA ALA A 68 -19.29 -5.40 -0.79
C ALA A 68 -18.73 -6.05 -2.07
N PHE A 69 -17.93 -5.32 -2.85
CA PHE A 69 -17.28 -5.83 -4.05
C PHE A 69 -16.33 -7.00 -3.74
N ILE A 70 -15.46 -6.86 -2.72
CA ILE A 70 -14.53 -7.91 -2.30
C ILE A 70 -15.29 -9.15 -1.81
N GLU A 71 -16.35 -8.97 -1.02
CA GLU A 71 -17.18 -10.08 -0.54
C GLU A 71 -17.90 -10.81 -1.68
N ALA A 72 -18.55 -10.07 -2.58
CA ALA A 72 -19.29 -10.63 -3.71
C ALA A 72 -18.39 -11.43 -4.66
N ASN A 73 -17.10 -11.09 -4.73
CA ASN A 73 -16.13 -11.73 -5.62
C ASN A 73 -15.12 -12.61 -4.89
N ARG A 74 -15.33 -12.91 -3.60
CA ARG A 74 -14.39 -13.71 -2.80
C ARG A 74 -14.08 -15.07 -3.42
N ALA A 75 -15.08 -15.71 -4.03
CA ALA A 75 -14.93 -17.00 -4.70
C ALA A 75 -14.04 -16.95 -5.96
N ARG A 76 -13.84 -15.77 -6.55
CA ARG A 76 -13.01 -15.58 -7.76
C ARG A 76 -11.52 -15.49 -7.44
N GLY A 77 -11.17 -15.34 -6.16
CA GLY A 77 -9.80 -15.30 -5.67
C GLY A 77 -9.15 -13.91 -5.67
N VAL A 78 -8.07 -13.81 -4.88
CA VAL A 78 -7.35 -12.55 -4.59
C VAL A 78 -6.82 -11.89 -5.87
N HIS A 79 -6.22 -12.66 -6.77
CA HIS A 79 -5.63 -12.15 -8.00
C HIS A 79 -6.67 -11.52 -8.93
N TRP A 80 -7.84 -12.15 -9.05
CA TRP A 80 -8.91 -11.61 -9.89
C TRP A 80 -9.44 -10.29 -9.33
N VAL A 81 -9.66 -10.21 -8.01
CA VAL A 81 -10.15 -8.99 -7.34
C VAL A 81 -9.12 -7.86 -7.46
N ALA A 82 -7.83 -8.15 -7.25
CA ALA A 82 -6.76 -7.17 -7.40
C ALA A 82 -6.68 -6.62 -8.85
N GLU A 83 -6.81 -7.48 -9.85
CA GLU A 83 -6.81 -7.08 -11.27
C GLU A 83 -8.00 -6.18 -11.63
N GLN A 84 -9.17 -6.36 -11.00
CA GLN A 84 -10.28 -5.43 -11.21
C GLN A 84 -10.02 -4.07 -10.57
N ILE A 85 -9.36 -4.05 -9.41
CA ILE A 85 -9.02 -2.80 -8.70
C ILE A 85 -7.97 -2.01 -9.50
N SER A 86 -6.94 -2.67 -10.05
CA SER A 86 -5.92 -2.02 -10.88
C SER A 86 -6.52 -1.39 -12.15
N ARG A 87 -7.56 -2.01 -12.73
CA ARG A 87 -8.29 -1.48 -13.89
C ARG A 87 -9.37 -0.44 -13.55
N SER A 88 -9.64 -0.21 -12.27
CA SER A 88 -10.62 0.77 -11.83
C SER A 88 -9.99 2.16 -11.68
N GLU A 89 -10.82 3.18 -11.49
CA GLU A 89 -10.36 4.55 -11.15
C GLU A 89 -9.47 4.56 -9.90
N LEU A 90 -9.69 3.60 -8.99
CA LEU A 90 -8.85 3.40 -7.82
C LEU A 90 -7.41 3.03 -8.20
N GLY A 91 -7.21 2.12 -9.16
CA GLY A 91 -5.87 1.75 -9.65
C GLY A 91 -5.14 2.93 -10.26
N ALA A 92 -5.83 3.70 -11.12
CA ALA A 92 -5.29 4.94 -11.69
C ALA A 92 -4.91 5.97 -10.60
N ALA A 93 -5.75 6.14 -9.57
CA ALA A 93 -5.48 7.03 -8.45
C ALA A 93 -4.31 6.57 -7.56
N CYS A 94 -4.04 5.27 -7.51
CA CYS A 94 -2.91 4.68 -6.79
C CYS A 94 -1.62 4.63 -7.62
N GLY A 95 -1.68 5.02 -8.91
CA GLY A 95 -0.56 4.98 -9.85
C GLY A 95 -0.13 3.56 -10.22
N GLU A 96 -1.11 2.66 -10.38
CA GLU A 96 -0.99 1.33 -11.00
C GLU A 96 -1.41 1.33 -12.47
#